data_AF-A0AAV0EPY5-F1
#
_entry.id   AF-A0AAV0EPY5-F1
#
_cell.length_a   1.000
_cell.length_b   1.000
_cell.length_c   1.000
_cell.angle_alpha   90.00
_cell.angle_beta   90.00
_cell.angle_gamma   90.00
#
_symmetry.space_group_name_H-M   'P 1'
#
loop_
_entity.id
_entity.type
_entity.pdbx_description
1 polymer ?
#
loop_
_entity_poly.entity_id
_entity_poly.type
_entity_poly.pdbx_seq_one_letter_code
_entity_poly.pdbx_strand_id
1 'polypeptide(L)'
;MSNRFTESSSELLMCIASLSPKDSFSNFDVKRLLRLAKLYPDDFSSRNRFELNEQLRVFITFVKSSPQFSGLQCIGDLAKTLVKTE
;
A
#
# COMPACT_ATOMS: atom_id res chain seq x y z
N MET A 1 -10.85 26.79 -12.93
CA MET A 1 -10.73 25.81 -11.84
C MET A 1 -9.40 25.11 -11.99
N SER A 2 -8.44 25.42 -11.13
CA SER A 2 -7.12 24.76 -11.13
C SER A 2 -7.27 23.31 -10.72
N ASN A 3 -7.05 22.37 -11.64
CA ASN A 3 -6.79 20.98 -11.27
C ASN A 3 -5.51 20.98 -10.41
N ARG A 4 -5.66 20.95 -9.08
CA ARG A 4 -4.53 21.04 -8.13
C ARG A 4 -3.62 19.81 -8.19
N PHE A 5 -4.09 18.73 -8.81
CA PHE A 5 -3.34 17.51 -9.08
C PHE A 5 -3.53 17.08 -10.53
N THR A 6 -2.47 16.49 -11.10
CA THR A 6 -2.56 15.76 -12.35
C THR A 6 -3.28 14.43 -12.13
N GLU A 7 -3.67 13.76 -13.22
CA GLU A 7 -4.21 12.40 -13.16
C GLU A 7 -3.24 11.45 -12.46
N SER A 8 -1.95 11.48 -12.82
CA SER A 8 -0.92 10.65 -12.19
C SER A 8 -0.74 10.95 -10.70
N SER A 9 -0.77 12.21 -10.30
CA SER A 9 -0.69 12.58 -8.88
C SER A 9 -1.94 12.12 -8.10
N SER A 10 -3.11 12.16 -8.72
CA SER A 10 -4.35 11.67 -8.10
C SER A 10 -4.35 10.15 -7.98
N GLU A 11 -3.88 9.44 -9.02
CA GLU A 11 -3.71 7.99 -9.03
C GLU A 11 -2.71 7.55 -7.95
N LEU A 12 -1.59 8.27 -7.81
CA LEU A 12 -0.59 8.05 -6.76
C LEU A 12 -1.23 8.08 -5.36
N LEU A 13 -1.99 9.13 -5.04
CA LEU A 13 -2.66 9.27 -3.75
C LEU A 13 -3.68 8.16 -3.50
N MET A 14 -4.44 7.77 -4.52
CA MET A 14 -5.41 6.66 -4.43
C MET A 14 -4.72 5.31 -4.19
N CYS A 15 -3.55 5.09 -4.79
CA CYS A 15 -2.78 3.88 -4.53
C CYS A 15 -2.23 3.84 -3.10
N ILE A 16 -1.70 4.95 -2.60
CA ILE A 16 -1.21 5.03 -1.20
C ILE A 16 -2.35 4.83 -0.21
N ALA A 17 -3.54 5.36 -0.50
CA ALA A 17 -4.74 5.18 0.34
C ALA A 17 -5.15 3.70 0.50
N SER A 18 -4.79 2.83 -0.45
CA SER A 18 -5.00 1.38 -0.34
C SER A 18 -4.11 0.69 0.71
N LEU A 19 -3.09 1.36 1.26
CA LEU A 19 -2.34 0.84 2.43
C LEU A 19 -2.96 1.24 3.76
N SER A 20 -4.09 1.95 3.77
CA SER A 20 -4.72 2.39 5.01
C SER A 20 -5.07 1.19 5.90
N PRO A 21 -4.62 1.15 7.16
CA PRO A 21 -5.00 0.10 8.10
C PRO A 21 -6.43 0.26 8.63
N LYS A 22 -7.05 1.41 8.39
CA LYS A 22 -8.40 1.74 8.85
C LYS A 22 -9.41 0.67 8.43
N ASP A 23 -10.36 0.39 9.32
CA ASP A 23 -11.44 -0.59 9.12
C ASP A 23 -10.90 -1.99 8.72
N SER A 24 -9.81 -2.41 9.37
CA SER A 24 -9.13 -3.68 9.10
C SER A 24 -8.65 -3.80 7.64
N PHE A 25 -7.94 -2.77 7.17
CA PHE A 25 -7.41 -2.71 5.81
C PHE A 25 -8.49 -2.90 4.74
N SER A 26 -9.67 -2.30 4.93
CA SER A 26 -10.83 -2.45 4.04
C SER A 26 -10.56 -1.97 2.61
N ASN A 27 -9.70 -0.95 2.47
CA ASN A 27 -9.33 -0.35 1.18
C ASN A 27 -8.15 -1.04 0.50
N PHE A 28 -7.64 -2.14 1.07
CA PHE A 28 -6.50 -2.86 0.52
C PHE A 28 -6.81 -3.46 -0.86
N ASP A 29 -6.04 -3.05 -1.85
CA ASP A 29 -6.21 -3.45 -3.24
C ASP A 29 -4.84 -3.66 -3.88
N VAL A 30 -4.50 -4.93 -4.11
CA VAL A 30 -3.24 -5.33 -4.75
C VAL A 30 -3.10 -4.71 -6.14
N LYS A 31 -4.18 -4.59 -6.92
CA LYS A 31 -4.10 -4.04 -8.28
C LYS A 31 -3.74 -2.56 -8.26
N ARG A 32 -4.28 -1.79 -7.31
CA ARG A 32 -3.92 -0.38 -7.12
C ARG A 32 -2.47 -0.24 -6.64
N LEU A 33 -2.03 -1.07 -5.72
CA LEU A 33 -0.63 -1.04 -5.26
C LEU A 33 0.36 -1.47 -6.34
N LEU A 34 -0.01 -2.38 -7.24
CA LEU A 34 0.80 -2.68 -8.43
C LEU A 34 0.80 -1.54 -9.45
N ARG A 35 -0.27 -0.73 -9.50
CA ARG A 35 -0.33 0.46 -10.34
C ARG A 35 0.65 1.52 -9.85
N LEU A 36 0.82 1.67 -8.53
CA LEU A 36 1.87 2.48 -7.93
C LEU A 36 3.25 2.10 -8.47
N ALA A 37 3.61 0.81 -8.43
CA ALA A 37 4.90 0.34 -8.96
C ALA A 37 5.04 0.55 -10.49
N LYS A 38 3.92 0.63 -11.24
CA LYS A 38 3.95 0.97 -12.67
C LYS A 38 4.21 2.45 -12.94
N LEU A 39 3.92 3.34 -11.99
CA LEU A 39 4.25 4.76 -12.09
C LEU A 39 5.76 5.04 -11.97
N TYR A 40 6.52 4.09 -11.42
CA TYR A 40 7.97 4.18 -11.22
C TYR A 40 8.70 3.06 -11.97
N PRO A 41 8.70 3.08 -13.32
CA PRO A 41 9.27 2.00 -14.14
C PRO A 41 10.78 1.84 -13.96
N ASP A 42 11.50 2.91 -13.57
CA ASP A 42 12.94 2.90 -13.32
C ASP A 42 13.29 2.18 -12.00
N ASP A 43 12.39 2.25 -11.00
CA ASP A 43 12.58 1.59 -9.70
C ASP A 43 11.99 0.16 -9.68
N PHE A 44 10.95 -0.08 -10.47
CA PHE A 44 10.23 -1.36 -10.48
C PHE A 44 10.25 -2.00 -11.87
N SER A 45 11.16 -2.96 -12.05
CA SER A 45 11.16 -3.83 -13.22
C SER A 45 9.88 -4.70 -13.29
N SER A 46 9.64 -5.34 -14.45
CA SER A 46 8.54 -6.31 -14.58
C SER A 46 8.64 -7.46 -13.58
N ARG A 47 9.87 -7.89 -13.27
CA ARG A 47 10.12 -8.90 -12.24
C ARG A 47 9.79 -8.39 -10.85
N ASN A 48 10.23 -7.18 -10.50
CA ASN A 48 9.93 -6.55 -9.20
C ASN A 48 8.41 -6.44 -8.99
N ARG A 49 7.65 -6.09 -10.04
CA ARG A 49 6.18 -6.01 -9.97
C ARG A 49 5.51 -7.37 -9.77
N PHE A 50 6.06 -8.43 -10.37
CA PHE A 50 5.58 -9.79 -10.15
C PHE A 50 5.84 -10.23 -8.70
N GLU A 51 7.06 -10.04 -8.20
CA GLU A 51 7.43 -10.37 -6.82
C GLU A 51 6.60 -9.56 -5.81
N LEU A 52 6.39 -8.27 -6.07
CA LEU A 52 5.55 -7.40 -5.25
C LEU A 52 4.10 -7.88 -5.16
N ASN A 53 3.53 -8.45 -6.24
CA ASN A 53 2.17 -9.02 -6.20
C ASN A 53 2.04 -10.13 -5.16
N GLU A 54 3.03 -11.01 -5.08
CA GLU A 54 3.05 -12.11 -4.10
C GLU A 54 3.31 -11.58 -2.69
N GLN A 55 4.29 -10.68 -2.53
CA GLN A 55 4.60 -10.05 -1.24
C GLN A 55 3.41 -9.32 -0.65
N LEU A 56 2.61 -8.62 -1.46
CA LEU A 56 1.42 -7.91 -0.99
C LEU A 56 0.33 -8.86 -0.47
N ARG A 57 0.20 -10.06 -1.06
CA ARG A 57 -0.76 -11.09 -0.60
C ARG A 57 -0.34 -11.70 0.74
N VAL A 58 0.96 -11.91 0.92
CA VAL A 58 1.52 -12.37 2.19
C VAL A 58 1.36 -11.28 3.25
N PHE A 59 1.73 -10.04 2.91
CA PHE A 59 1.62 -8.87 3.78
C PHE A 59 0.21 -8.71 4.36
N ILE A 60 -0.82 -8.71 3.52
CA ILE A 60 -2.20 -8.48 4.00
C ILE A 60 -2.68 -9.59 4.93
N THR A 61 -2.27 -10.83 4.66
CA THR A 61 -2.57 -11.97 5.52
C THR A 61 -1.92 -11.82 6.88
N PHE A 62 -0.63 -11.44 6.90
CA PHE A 62 0.14 -11.22 8.12
C PHE A 62 -0.42 -10.08 8.98
N VAL A 63 -0.68 -8.91 8.41
CA VAL A 63 -1.16 -7.77 9.19
C VAL A 63 -2.59 -7.96 9.70
N LYS A 64 -3.44 -8.71 8.98
CA LYS A 64 -4.80 -9.03 9.44
C LYS A 64 -4.86 -10.08 10.52
N SER A 65 -3.91 -11.02 10.56
CA SER A 65 -3.86 -12.07 11.60
C SER A 65 -3.16 -11.62 12.88
N SER A 66 -2.40 -10.53 12.82
CA SER A 66 -1.51 -10.09 13.90
C SER A 66 -2.16 -9.01 14.76
N PRO A 67 -2.37 -9.26 16.08
CA PRO A 67 -3.04 -8.31 16.97
C PRO A 67 -2.35 -6.94 17.06
N GLN A 68 -1.03 -6.88 16.84
CA GLN A 68 -0.23 -5.66 16.86
C GLN A 68 -0.62 -4.62 15.80
N PHE A 69 -1.30 -5.03 14.73
CA PHE A 69 -1.80 -4.11 13.69
C PHE A 69 -3.30 -3.81 13.82
N SER A 70 -3.97 -4.36 14.84
CA SER A 70 -5.37 -4.09 15.08
C SER A 70 -5.60 -2.65 15.51
N GLY A 71 -6.64 -2.01 14.96
CA GLY A 71 -7.05 -0.67 15.36
C GLY A 71 -6.15 0.48 14.90
N LEU A 72 -5.12 0.23 14.09
CA LEU A 72 -4.28 1.29 13.52
C LEU A 72 -5.12 2.21 12.61
N GLN A 73 -4.91 3.52 12.74
CA GLN A 73 -5.76 4.52 12.06
C GLN A 73 -5.10 5.16 10.85
N CYS A 74 -3.76 5.18 10.78
CA CYS A 74 -3.05 5.79 9.68
C CYS A 74 -1.84 4.98 9.23
N ILE A 75 -1.38 5.26 8.00
CA ILE A 75 -0.21 4.62 7.40
C ILE A 75 1.08 4.89 8.20
N GLY A 76 1.15 6.01 8.92
CA GLY A 76 2.28 6.33 9.80
C GLY A 76 2.39 5.38 10.99
N ASP A 77 1.25 4.99 11.58
CA ASP A 77 1.24 4.00 12.67
C ASP A 77 1.59 2.61 12.16
N LEU A 78 1.07 2.24 10.97
CA LEU A 78 1.44 1.02 10.29
C LEU A 78 2.96 0.92 10.09
N ALA A 79 3.59 1.98 9.55
CA ALA A 79 5.03 2.02 9.34
C ALA A 79 5.81 1.87 10.64
N LYS A 80 5.41 2.57 11.72
CA LYS A 80 6.05 2.45 13.03
C LYS A 80 5.92 1.06 13.62
N THR A 81 4.76 0.40 13.45
CA THR A 81 4.54 -0.95 13.97
C THR A 81 5.38 -1.97 13.19
N LEU A 82 5.45 -1.85 11.86
CA LEU A 82 6.26 -2.76 11.03
C LEU A 82 7.74 -2.77 11.44
N VAL A 83 8.31 -1.61 11.78
CA VAL A 83 9.71 -1.51 12.24
C VAL A 83 9.93 -2.19 13.60
N LYS A 84 8.91 -2.26 14.45
CA LYS A 84 8.99 -2.91 15.76
C LYS A 84 8.83 -4.43 15.70
N THR A 85 8.31 -4.93 14.57
CA THR A 85 7.99 -6.34 14.37
C THR A 85 9.02 -6.92 13.39
N GLU A 86 10.24 -7.12 13.90
CA GLU A 86 11.26 -7.98 13.32
C GLU A 86 11.20 -9.38 13.94
#